data_AF-A0A7S0W3B9-F1
#
_entry.id   AF-A0A7S0W3B9-F1
#
_cell.length_a   1.000
_cell.length_b   1.000
_cell.length_c   1.000
_cell.angle_alpha   90.00
_cell.angle_beta   90.00
_cell.angle_gamma   90.00
#
_symmetry.space_group_name_H-M   'P 1'
#
loop_
_entity.id
_entity.type
_entity.pdbx_description
1 polymer ?
#
loop_
_entity_poly.entity_id
_entity_poly.type
_entity_poly.pdbx_seq_one_letter_code
_entity_poly.pdbx_strand_id
1 'polypeptide(L)'
;GGLTNELWRLDVASGLVPSWSLRAPGGPAPSPRASPAAVVVRGTLYVHGGEAPGSNETTDALLHSLPTSRGGKWNASAPPGGPGARAGHTMASVGLSHAVLSGGYPHSNTTWLLNAAGAYPSWVDITPITGPAPAVRGGSAAALSLQHLRFGGSFEGGGRSAALTSVSAMTMLAPFSALRVPVWADVSEA
;
A
#
# COMPACT_ATOMS: atom_id res chain seq x y z
N GLY A 1 10.20 15.93 -18.61
CA GLY A 1 9.35 15.70 -17.43
C GLY A 1 10.17 14.93 -16.42
N GLY A 2 10.22 15.39 -15.18
CA GLY A 2 10.95 14.73 -14.09
C GLY A 2 9.99 14.14 -13.05
N LEU A 3 10.50 13.24 -12.21
CA LEU A 3 9.75 12.75 -11.05
C LEU A 3 9.62 13.87 -10.01
N THR A 4 8.54 13.86 -9.24
CA THR A 4 8.29 14.81 -8.16
C THR A 4 8.05 14.08 -6.84
N ASN A 5 8.20 14.79 -5.72
CA ASN A 5 7.76 14.36 -4.38
C ASN A 5 6.73 15.34 -3.80
N GLU A 6 6.05 16.08 -4.67
CA GLU A 6 5.07 17.06 -4.25
C GLU A 6 3.85 16.37 -3.63
N LEU A 7 3.41 16.88 -2.48
CA LEU A 7 2.18 16.44 -1.84
C LEU A 7 1.09 17.46 -2.11
N TRP A 8 0.08 17.07 -2.87
CA TRP A 8 -1.10 17.89 -3.13
C TRP A 8 -2.28 17.38 -2.31
N ARG A 9 -3.09 18.31 -1.79
CA ARG A 9 -4.35 18.00 -1.10
C ARG A 9 -5.50 18.61 -1.86
N LEU A 10 -6.47 17.78 -2.23
CA LEU A 10 -7.78 18.21 -2.70
C LEU A 10 -8.71 18.38 -1.50
N ASP A 11 -9.24 19.58 -1.33
CA ASP A 11 -10.35 19.82 -0.42
C ASP A 11 -11.65 19.83 -1.23
N VAL A 12 -12.51 18.86 -0.96
CA VAL A 12 -13.83 18.71 -1.60
C VAL A 12 -14.97 19.20 -0.71
N ALA A 13 -14.71 19.52 0.56
CA ALA A 13 -15.73 19.73 1.58
C ALA A 13 -15.81 21.17 2.11
N SER A 14 -14.74 21.96 1.97
CA SER A 14 -14.69 23.30 2.56
C SER A 14 -15.27 24.43 1.71
N GLY A 15 -15.99 24.14 0.62
CA GLY A 15 -16.65 25.15 -0.20
C GLY A 15 -17.59 24.58 -1.28
N LEU A 16 -18.26 25.47 -2.02
CA LEU A 16 -19.10 25.11 -3.18
C LEU A 16 -18.27 24.54 -4.35
N VAL A 17 -16.95 24.77 -4.36
CA VAL A 17 -16.03 24.36 -5.44
C VAL A 17 -14.80 23.66 -4.83
N PRO A 18 -14.46 22.43 -5.26
CA PRO A 18 -13.25 21.74 -4.83
C PRO A 18 -11.98 22.54 -5.14
N SER A 19 -10.98 22.48 -4.26
CA SER A 19 -9.72 23.22 -4.43
C SER A 19 -8.49 22.36 -4.12
N TRP A 20 -7.46 22.51 -4.97
CA TRP A 20 -6.15 21.90 -4.75
C TRP A 20 -5.25 22.85 -3.96
N SER A 21 -4.45 22.29 -3.05
CA SER A 21 -3.41 23.02 -2.34
C SER A 21 -2.13 22.21 -2.27
N LEU A 22 -1.01 22.85 -2.59
CA LEU A 22 0.31 22.27 -2.37
C LEU A 22 0.60 22.22 -0.87
N ARG A 23 1.13 21.10 -0.41
CA ARG A 23 1.53 20.88 0.98
C ARG A 23 3.04 20.70 1.02
N ALA A 24 3.68 21.38 1.97
CA ALA A 24 5.10 21.24 2.27
C ALA A 24 5.31 20.84 3.74
N PRO A 25 4.96 19.61 4.16
CA PRO A 25 5.26 19.13 5.50
C PRO A 25 6.77 19.05 5.71
N GLY A 26 7.24 19.41 6.92
CA GLY A 26 8.65 19.21 7.29
C GLY A 26 8.99 17.74 7.57
N GLY A 27 10.25 17.45 7.86
CA GLY A 27 10.75 16.10 8.17
C GLY A 27 11.35 15.37 6.96
N PRO A 28 11.80 14.10 7.13
CA PRO A 28 12.39 13.28 6.07
C PRO A 28 11.33 12.83 5.04
N ALA A 29 10.96 13.72 4.14
CA ALA A 29 10.08 13.43 3.03
C ALA A 29 10.69 12.38 2.08
N PRO A 30 9.87 11.55 1.41
CA PRO A 30 10.36 10.69 0.35
C PRO A 30 11.03 11.51 -0.76
N SER A 31 12.07 10.94 -1.37
CA SER A 31 12.65 11.44 -2.61
C SER A 31 11.61 11.41 -3.75
N PRO A 32 11.79 12.26 -4.79
CA PRO A 32 10.97 12.19 -5.99
C PRO A 32 10.93 10.78 -6.58
N ARG A 33 9.74 10.26 -6.87
CA ARG A 33 9.55 8.84 -7.23
C ARG A 33 8.34 8.59 -8.11
N ALA A 34 8.35 7.49 -8.86
CA ALA A 34 7.20 6.97 -9.61
C ALA A 34 6.67 5.67 -9.01
N SER A 35 5.41 5.35 -9.29
CA SER A 35 4.79 4.07 -8.93
C SER A 35 4.94 3.62 -7.46
N PRO A 36 4.90 4.52 -6.44
CA PRO A 36 4.85 4.08 -5.05
C PRO A 36 3.47 3.50 -4.72
N ALA A 37 3.38 2.74 -3.64
CA ALA A 37 2.08 2.46 -3.03
C ALA A 37 1.85 3.40 -1.86
N ALA A 38 0.60 3.81 -1.67
CA ALA A 38 0.21 4.69 -0.57
C ALA A 38 -1.13 4.27 0.02
N VAL A 39 -1.30 4.49 1.32
CA VAL A 39 -2.54 4.20 2.06
C VAL A 39 -2.71 5.15 3.23
N VAL A 40 -3.95 5.46 3.61
CA VAL A 40 -4.23 6.17 4.86
C VAL A 40 -4.77 5.18 5.90
N VAL A 41 -4.12 5.12 7.06
CA VAL A 41 -4.53 4.30 8.21
C VAL A 41 -4.51 5.18 9.45
N ARG A 42 -5.62 5.20 10.21
CA ARG A 42 -5.79 6.06 11.41
C ARG A 42 -5.43 7.54 11.20
N GLY A 43 -5.71 8.08 10.02
CA GLY A 43 -5.38 9.48 9.71
C GLY A 43 -3.88 9.74 9.47
N THR A 44 -3.08 8.70 9.25
CA THR A 44 -1.69 8.81 8.81
C THR A 44 -1.57 8.27 7.39
N LEU A 45 -0.99 9.06 6.49
CA LEU A 45 -0.59 8.62 5.16
C LEU A 45 0.70 7.80 5.28
N TYR A 46 0.70 6.60 4.74
CA TYR A 46 1.86 5.75 4.58
C TYR A 46 2.21 5.64 3.10
N VAL A 47 3.49 5.75 2.76
CA VAL A 47 4.03 5.60 1.41
C VAL A 47 5.20 4.63 1.44
N HIS A 48 5.23 3.68 0.52
CA HIS A 48 6.29 2.67 0.41
C HIS A 48 6.79 2.53 -1.03
N GLY A 49 8.10 2.32 -1.16
CA GLY A 49 8.78 2.00 -2.42
C GLY A 49 8.58 3.04 -3.52
N GLY A 50 8.56 2.56 -4.77
CA GLY A 50 8.56 3.36 -5.99
C GLY A 50 9.91 3.32 -6.73
N GLU A 51 9.97 3.93 -7.89
CA GLU A 51 11.16 4.04 -8.76
C GLU A 51 11.86 5.39 -8.57
N ALA A 52 13.19 5.36 -8.55
CA ALA A 52 14.02 6.56 -8.35
C ALA A 52 14.17 7.35 -9.66
N PRO A 53 14.53 8.65 -9.60
CA PRO A 53 14.78 9.43 -10.80
C PRO A 53 15.99 8.88 -11.57
N GLY A 54 15.81 8.58 -12.87
CA GLY A 54 16.92 8.24 -13.77
C GLY A 54 17.37 6.78 -13.78
N SER A 55 16.65 5.87 -13.11
CA SER A 55 16.89 4.43 -13.20
C SER A 55 15.58 3.64 -13.20
N ASN A 56 15.60 2.42 -13.74
CA ASN A 56 14.55 1.42 -13.52
C ASN A 56 14.72 0.71 -12.16
N GLU A 57 15.52 1.28 -11.26
CA GLU A 57 15.81 0.69 -9.96
C GLU A 57 14.80 1.17 -8.93
N THR A 58 14.37 0.25 -8.08
CA THR A 58 13.50 0.56 -6.95
C THR A 58 14.23 1.46 -5.96
N THR A 59 13.54 2.49 -5.46
CA THR A 59 14.08 3.49 -4.50
C THR A 59 14.64 2.85 -3.22
N ASP A 60 13.79 2.71 -2.22
CA ASP A 60 14.12 2.30 -0.86
C ASP A 60 13.07 1.30 -0.36
N ALA A 61 13.39 0.64 0.75
CA ALA A 61 12.47 -0.21 1.51
C ALA A 61 11.87 0.54 2.71
N LEU A 62 11.92 1.88 2.72
CA LEU A 62 11.45 2.66 3.84
C LEU A 62 9.93 2.79 3.80
N LEU A 63 9.35 2.79 4.99
CA LEU A 63 7.97 3.20 5.22
C LEU A 63 7.98 4.68 5.61
N HIS A 64 7.59 5.53 4.66
CA HIS A 64 7.35 6.94 4.91
C HIS A 64 5.97 7.12 5.52
N SER A 65 5.87 7.95 6.56
CA SER A 65 4.61 8.23 7.25
C SER A 65 4.41 9.73 7.43
N LEU A 66 3.18 10.19 7.27
CA LEU A 66 2.78 11.58 7.45
C LEU A 66 1.41 11.65 8.11
N PRO A 67 1.31 12.12 9.36
CA PRO A 67 0.02 12.47 9.95
C PRO A 67 -0.70 13.50 9.08
N THR A 68 -1.97 13.22 8.74
CA THR A 68 -2.78 14.08 7.87
C THR A 68 -3.31 15.34 8.58
N SER A 69 -3.19 15.38 9.91
CA SER A 69 -3.50 16.54 10.73
C SER A 69 -2.65 17.75 10.34
N ARG A 70 -3.18 18.96 10.60
CA ARG A 70 -2.42 20.21 10.41
C ARG A 70 -1.12 20.15 11.23
N GLY A 71 0.01 20.46 10.59
CA GLY A 71 1.33 20.44 11.25
C GLY A 71 2.01 19.08 11.32
N GLY A 72 1.41 18.03 10.73
CA GLY A 72 2.07 16.74 10.55
C GLY A 72 3.41 16.90 9.83
N LYS A 73 4.38 16.07 10.20
CA LYS A 73 5.71 16.01 9.59
C LYS A 73 5.94 14.61 9.04
N TRP A 74 6.67 14.54 7.95
CA TRP A 74 7.17 13.28 7.43
C TRP A 74 8.05 12.60 8.46
N ASN A 75 7.96 11.28 8.50
CA ASN A 75 8.90 10.40 9.18
C ASN A 75 9.26 9.26 8.21
N ALA A 76 10.48 8.76 8.31
CA ALA A 76 10.94 7.62 7.53
C ALA A 76 11.42 6.54 8.51
N SER A 77 10.97 5.31 8.31
CA SER A 77 11.32 4.18 9.17
C SER A 77 11.57 2.94 8.33
N ALA A 78 12.40 2.03 8.85
CA ALA A 78 12.60 0.70 8.31
C ALA A 78 12.13 -0.32 9.35
N PRO A 79 10.81 -0.60 9.46
CA PRO A 79 10.35 -1.58 10.44
C PRO A 79 11.01 -2.95 10.16
N PRO A 80 11.57 -3.62 11.18
CA PRO A 80 12.32 -4.86 10.98
C PRO A 80 11.50 -5.93 10.26
N GLY A 81 12.16 -6.67 9.36
CA GLY A 81 11.54 -7.75 8.60
C GLY A 81 10.47 -7.28 7.60
N GLY A 82 10.43 -6.00 7.26
CA GLY A 82 9.48 -5.46 6.28
C GLY A 82 9.75 -5.85 4.83
N PRO A 83 8.82 -5.52 3.93
CA PRO A 83 8.99 -5.76 2.50
C PRO A 83 10.24 -5.06 1.96
N GLY A 84 10.99 -5.75 1.09
CA GLY A 84 12.07 -5.11 0.35
C GLY A 84 11.59 -4.05 -0.65
N ALA A 85 12.53 -3.25 -1.14
CA ALA A 85 12.30 -2.20 -2.14
C ALA A 85 11.57 -2.76 -3.37
N ARG A 86 10.56 -2.02 -3.84
CA ARG A 86 9.66 -2.45 -4.93
C ARG A 86 8.90 -1.28 -5.54
N ALA A 87 8.41 -1.46 -6.76
CA ALA A 87 7.58 -0.49 -7.46
C ALA A 87 6.35 -1.15 -8.10
N GLY A 88 5.30 -0.37 -8.34
CA GLY A 88 4.05 -0.86 -8.97
C GLY A 88 3.30 -1.88 -8.11
N HIS A 89 3.51 -1.84 -6.79
CA HIS A 89 2.77 -2.63 -5.81
C HIS A 89 1.53 -1.87 -5.35
N THR A 90 0.68 -2.55 -4.59
CA THR A 90 -0.55 -1.97 -4.05
C THR A 90 -0.52 -1.95 -2.54
N MET A 91 -1.20 -0.96 -1.95
CA MET A 91 -1.52 -0.92 -0.53
C MET A 91 -3.00 -0.60 -0.35
N ALA A 92 -3.66 -1.30 0.58
CA ALA A 92 -5.04 -1.03 0.96
C ALA A 92 -5.18 -1.13 2.48
N SER A 93 -5.95 -0.24 3.11
CA SER A 93 -6.22 -0.33 4.55
C SER A 93 -6.99 -1.63 4.82
N VAL A 94 -6.87 -2.18 6.03
CA VAL A 94 -7.67 -3.31 6.55
C VAL A 94 -8.13 -2.94 7.96
N GLY A 95 -9.44 -2.77 8.12
CA GLY A 95 -10.00 -2.25 9.37
C GLY A 95 -9.42 -0.87 9.73
N LEU A 96 -9.40 -0.55 11.02
CA LEU A 96 -9.01 0.79 11.48
C LEU A 96 -7.50 0.98 11.57
N SER A 97 -6.73 -0.08 11.80
CA SER A 97 -5.31 0.03 12.23
C SER A 97 -4.33 -0.79 11.40
N HIS A 98 -4.76 -1.41 10.29
CA HIS A 98 -3.88 -2.22 9.46
C HIS A 98 -3.94 -1.81 7.99
N ALA A 99 -2.99 -2.29 7.21
CA ALA A 99 -3.04 -2.25 5.75
C ALA A 99 -2.36 -3.49 5.17
N VAL A 100 -2.76 -3.90 3.97
CA VAL A 100 -2.09 -4.96 3.22
C VAL A 100 -1.31 -4.34 2.09
N LEU A 101 -0.07 -4.78 1.92
CA LEU A 101 0.78 -4.50 0.78
C LEU A 101 0.91 -5.77 -0.07
N SER A 102 0.72 -5.66 -1.39
CA SER A 102 0.78 -6.82 -2.29
C SER A 102 1.47 -6.51 -3.62
N GLY A 103 2.33 -7.45 -4.05
CA GLY A 103 2.95 -7.48 -5.36
C GLY A 103 4.04 -6.42 -5.58
N GLY A 104 4.17 -6.01 -6.84
CA GLY A 104 5.21 -5.09 -7.34
C GLY A 104 6.49 -5.78 -7.79
N TYR A 105 7.31 -5.10 -8.57
CA TYR A 105 8.61 -5.59 -9.02
C TYR A 105 9.70 -5.16 -8.02
N PRO A 106 10.68 -6.03 -7.68
CA PRO A 106 10.88 -7.40 -8.17
C PRO A 106 10.09 -8.47 -7.41
N HIS A 107 9.30 -8.10 -6.40
CA HIS A 107 8.71 -9.02 -5.42
C HIS A 107 7.20 -9.29 -5.65
N SER A 108 6.84 -9.78 -6.83
CA SER A 108 5.47 -9.75 -7.37
C SER A 108 4.49 -10.75 -6.76
N ASN A 109 4.98 -11.76 -6.03
CA ASN A 109 4.21 -12.81 -5.37
C ASN A 109 4.15 -12.67 -3.84
N THR A 110 4.62 -11.56 -3.27
CA THR A 110 4.64 -11.38 -1.81
C THR A 110 3.47 -10.53 -1.31
N THR A 111 2.97 -10.84 -0.12
CA THR A 111 1.91 -10.10 0.56
C THR A 111 2.27 -9.86 2.01
N TRP A 112 2.11 -8.62 2.46
CA TRP A 112 2.54 -8.15 3.77
C TRP A 112 1.40 -7.46 4.50
N LEU A 113 1.27 -7.70 5.80
CA LEU A 113 0.34 -6.98 6.66
C LEU A 113 1.12 -5.93 7.46
N LEU A 114 0.75 -4.67 7.28
CA LEU A 114 1.18 -3.54 8.10
C LEU A 114 0.27 -3.43 9.33
N ASN A 115 0.84 -3.45 10.52
CA ASN A 115 0.19 -3.03 11.74
C ASN A 115 0.61 -1.61 12.09
N ALA A 116 -0.36 -0.69 12.11
CA ALA A 116 -0.21 0.71 12.46
C ALA A 116 -1.03 1.09 13.70
N ALA A 117 -1.35 0.13 14.58
CA ALA A 117 -2.08 0.37 15.81
C ALA A 117 -1.23 1.07 16.89
N GLY A 118 0.08 0.83 16.89
CA GLY A 118 1.03 1.38 17.86
C GLY A 118 1.78 2.61 17.37
N ALA A 119 2.63 3.17 18.24
CA ALA A 119 3.51 4.29 17.91
C ALA A 119 4.55 3.93 16.84
N TYR A 120 4.92 2.65 16.76
CA TYR A 120 5.85 2.11 15.77
C TYR A 120 5.13 1.09 14.90
N PRO A 121 5.07 1.30 13.57
CA PRO A 121 4.49 0.32 12.67
C PRO A 121 5.35 -0.95 12.63
N SER A 122 4.71 -2.09 12.37
CA SER A 122 5.40 -3.37 12.16
C SER A 122 4.81 -4.12 10.97
N TRP A 123 5.64 -4.96 10.36
CA TRP A 123 5.25 -5.80 9.24
C TRP A 123 5.14 -7.26 9.67
N VAL A 124 4.20 -7.97 9.05
CA VAL A 124 4.12 -9.43 9.12
C VAL A 124 4.06 -9.95 7.69
N ASP A 125 4.97 -10.86 7.35
CA ASP A 125 4.89 -11.61 6.10
C ASP A 125 3.69 -12.56 6.17
N ILE A 126 2.69 -12.30 5.34
CA ILE A 126 1.53 -13.17 5.19
C ILE A 126 1.54 -13.87 3.84
N THR A 127 2.66 -13.89 3.12
CA THR A 127 2.85 -14.58 1.83
C THR A 127 2.53 -16.07 1.87
N PRO A 128 2.75 -16.82 2.98
CA PRO A 128 2.28 -18.21 3.11
C PRO A 128 0.73 -18.25 3.19
N ILE A 129 0.06 -17.94 2.09
CA ILE A 129 -1.40 -17.87 1.95
C ILE A 129 -1.94 -19.24 1.54
N THR A 130 -3.01 -19.69 2.19
CA THR A 130 -3.82 -20.84 1.77
C THR A 130 -4.95 -20.39 0.84
N GLY A 131 -5.07 -20.98 -0.36
CA GLY A 131 -6.08 -20.66 -1.38
C GLY A 131 -5.47 -20.29 -2.74
N PRO A 132 -6.26 -20.14 -3.82
CA PRO A 132 -5.74 -19.76 -5.13
C PRO A 132 -5.19 -18.34 -5.07
N ALA A 133 -3.86 -18.22 -4.98
CA ALA A 133 -3.19 -16.94 -5.02
C ALA A 133 -3.32 -16.35 -6.43
N PRO A 134 -3.57 -15.04 -6.56
CA PRO A 134 -3.64 -14.42 -7.86
C PRO A 134 -2.26 -14.46 -8.55
N ALA A 135 -2.21 -14.69 -9.87
CA ALA A 135 -0.94 -14.72 -10.61
C ALA A 135 -0.09 -13.46 -10.40
N VAL A 136 1.24 -13.65 -10.37
CA VAL A 136 2.29 -12.62 -10.29
C VAL A 136 1.95 -11.41 -11.16
N ARG A 137 1.82 -10.22 -10.56
CA ARG A 137 1.53 -9.01 -11.34
C ARG A 137 1.94 -7.70 -10.66
N GLY A 138 2.29 -6.71 -11.48
CA GLY A 138 2.51 -5.31 -11.11
C GLY A 138 1.39 -4.41 -11.64
N GLY A 139 1.28 -3.19 -11.12
CA GLY A 139 0.32 -2.18 -11.59
C GLY A 139 -1.15 -2.53 -11.33
N SER A 140 -1.44 -3.44 -10.40
CA SER A 140 -2.81 -3.74 -9.98
C SER A 140 -3.46 -2.55 -9.27
N ALA A 141 -4.79 -2.47 -9.29
CA ALA A 141 -5.54 -1.63 -8.37
C ALA A 141 -6.01 -2.48 -7.17
N ALA A 142 -5.95 -1.91 -5.97
CA ALA A 142 -6.47 -2.53 -4.75
C ALA A 142 -7.45 -1.57 -4.07
N ALA A 143 -8.61 -2.08 -3.67
CA ALA A 143 -9.61 -1.36 -2.91
C ALA A 143 -10.11 -2.25 -1.77
N LEU A 144 -10.45 -1.66 -0.62
CA LEU A 144 -10.99 -2.41 0.51
C LEU A 144 -12.42 -1.96 0.87
N SER A 145 -13.32 -2.93 1.06
CA SER A 145 -14.53 -2.78 1.90
C SER A 145 -14.42 -3.71 3.13
N LEU A 146 -15.43 -4.49 3.52
CA LEU A 146 -15.20 -5.65 4.41
C LEU A 146 -14.30 -6.71 3.76
N GLN A 147 -13.84 -6.50 2.52
CA GLN A 147 -12.92 -7.37 1.81
C GLN A 147 -11.82 -6.58 1.06
N HIS A 148 -10.58 -7.09 1.01
CA HIS A 148 -9.50 -6.60 0.15
C HIS A 148 -9.70 -7.13 -1.26
N LEU A 149 -10.14 -6.25 -2.16
CA LEU A 149 -10.35 -6.52 -3.57
C LEU A 149 -9.13 -6.05 -4.36
N ARG A 150 -8.53 -6.95 -5.15
CA ARG A 150 -7.44 -6.65 -6.09
C ARG A 150 -7.92 -6.92 -7.51
N PHE A 151 -7.89 -5.90 -8.36
CA PHE A 151 -8.34 -5.96 -9.75
C PHE A 151 -7.18 -5.68 -10.72
N GLY A 152 -7.07 -6.54 -11.73
CA GLY A 152 -6.19 -6.37 -12.88
C GLY A 152 -4.68 -6.37 -12.57
N GLY A 153 -3.87 -5.93 -13.54
CA GLY A 153 -2.41 -5.83 -13.50
C GLY A 153 -1.72 -6.52 -14.69
N SER A 154 -0.42 -6.32 -14.84
CA SER A 154 0.42 -6.97 -15.84
C SER A 154 1.27 -8.07 -15.21
N PHE A 155 1.32 -9.24 -15.84
CA PHE A 155 2.17 -10.36 -15.42
C PHE A 155 3.38 -10.53 -16.35
N GLU A 156 4.41 -11.24 -15.88
CA GLU A 156 5.59 -11.53 -16.71
C GLU A 156 5.19 -12.29 -17.98
N GLY A 157 5.57 -11.77 -19.15
CA GLY A 157 5.12 -12.23 -20.46
C GLY A 157 4.28 -11.20 -21.24
N GLY A 158 4.00 -10.03 -20.67
CA GLY A 158 3.35 -8.91 -21.36
C GLY A 158 1.82 -9.01 -21.47
N GLY A 159 1.22 -10.03 -20.88
CA GLY A 159 -0.23 -10.18 -20.83
C GLY A 159 -0.88 -9.21 -19.84
N ARG A 160 -1.99 -8.59 -20.27
CA ARG A 160 -2.87 -7.80 -19.41
C ARG A 160 -3.93 -8.75 -18.82
N SER A 161 -4.13 -8.72 -17.51
CA SER A 161 -5.19 -9.49 -16.84
C SER A 161 -6.26 -8.56 -16.29
N ALA A 162 -7.53 -8.97 -16.36
CA ALA A 162 -8.69 -8.31 -15.77
C ALA A 162 -9.21 -9.05 -14.51
N ALA A 163 -8.41 -9.95 -13.93
CA ALA A 163 -8.84 -10.77 -12.80
C ALA A 163 -9.13 -9.93 -11.54
N LEU A 164 -10.29 -10.15 -10.91
CA LEU A 164 -10.71 -9.60 -9.63
C LEU A 164 -10.56 -10.68 -8.56
N THR A 165 -9.86 -10.39 -7.45
CA THR A 165 -9.67 -11.34 -6.34
C THR A 165 -9.95 -10.66 -5.01
N SER A 166 -10.62 -11.34 -4.07
CA SER A 166 -11.10 -10.76 -2.80
C SER A 166 -10.57 -11.51 -1.57
N VAL A 167 -10.24 -10.79 -0.47
CA VAL A 167 -10.08 -11.38 0.87
C VAL A 167 -11.06 -10.74 1.83
N SER A 168 -11.91 -11.53 2.48
CA SER A 168 -12.79 -10.99 3.51
C SER A 168 -12.04 -10.71 4.81
N ALA A 169 -12.17 -9.49 5.34
CA ALA A 169 -11.67 -9.05 6.65
C ALA A 169 -12.52 -9.60 7.82
N MET A 170 -13.51 -10.44 7.53
CA MET A 170 -14.49 -10.91 8.51
C MET A 170 -13.96 -12.05 9.39
N THR A 171 -12.72 -11.96 9.89
CA THR A 171 -12.27 -12.65 11.12
C THR A 171 -10.99 -12.01 11.69
N MET A 172 -11.02 -10.74 12.08
CA MET A 172 -9.95 -10.10 12.88
C MET A 172 -10.39 -9.85 14.33
N LEU A 173 -11.02 -10.85 14.96
CA LEU A 173 -11.31 -10.87 16.41
C LEU A 173 -10.21 -11.56 17.24
N ALA A 174 -9.17 -12.09 16.59
CA ALA A 174 -8.02 -12.69 17.26
C ALA A 174 -6.94 -11.62 17.56
N PRO A 175 -6.20 -11.72 18.68
CA PRO A 175 -5.05 -10.85 18.92
C PRO A 175 -4.03 -10.99 17.77
N PHE A 176 -3.29 -9.93 17.46
CA PHE A 176 -2.32 -9.87 16.35
C PHE A 176 -1.29 -11.03 16.39
N SER A 177 -0.98 -11.54 17.58
CA SER A 177 -0.12 -12.71 17.82
C SER A 177 -0.74 -14.07 17.45
N ALA A 178 -2.04 -14.11 17.18
CA ALA A 178 -2.82 -15.30 16.86
C ALA A 178 -3.39 -15.29 15.43
N LEU A 179 -3.04 -14.30 14.60
CA LEU A 179 -3.46 -14.25 13.20
C LEU A 179 -2.85 -15.45 12.46
N ARG A 180 -3.66 -16.48 12.20
CA ARG A 180 -3.32 -17.49 11.19
C ARG A 180 -3.81 -17.02 9.83
N VAL A 181 -2.95 -17.26 8.85
CA VAL A 181 -3.12 -17.11 7.39
C VAL A 181 -4.57 -16.85 6.94
N PRO A 182 -4.88 -15.66 6.35
CA PRO A 182 -6.20 -15.41 5.77
C PRO A 182 -6.43 -16.30 4.53
N VAL A 183 -7.64 -16.85 4.40
CA VAL A 183 -8.08 -17.69 3.26
C VAL A 183 -8.73 -16.80 2.19
N TRP A 184 -8.30 -16.92 0.93
CA TRP A 184 -8.88 -16.19 -0.20
C TRP A 184 -9.98 -17.01 -0.89
N ALA A 185 -11.01 -16.33 -1.39
CA ALA A 185 -12.06 -16.91 -2.23
C ALA A 185 -12.15 -16.17 -3.57
N ASP A 186 -12.32 -16.92 -4.65
CA ASP A 186 -12.65 -16.37 -5.98
C ASP A 186 -14.09 -15.86 -5.97
N VAL A 187 -14.31 -14.64 -6.48
CA VAL A 187 -15.63 -13.98 -6.56
C VAL A 187 -15.97 -13.59 -8.00
N SER A 188 -15.23 -14.09 -8.99
CA SER A 188 -15.44 -13.75 -10.40
C SER A 188 -16.72 -14.33 -11.03
N GLU A 189 -17.48 -15.13 -10.27
CA GLU A 189 -18.75 -15.74 -10.72
C GLU A 189 -19.99 -15.35 -9.87
N ALA A 190 -19.92 -14.28 -9.07
CA ALA A 190 -21.05 -13.78 -8.27
C ALA A 190 -21.77 -12.58 -8.91
#